data_AF-A0A645AYM0-F1
#
_entry.id   AF-A0A645AYM0-F1
#
_cell.length_a   1.000
_cell.length_b   1.000
_cell.length_c   1.000
_cell.angle_alpha   90.00
_cell.angle_beta   90.00
_cell.angle_gamma   90.00
#
_symmetry.space_group_name_H-M   'P 1'
#
loop_
_entity.id
_entity.type
_entity.pdbx_description
1 polymer ?
#
loop_
_entity_poly.entity_id
_entity_poly.type
_entity_poly.pdbx_seq_one_letter_code
_entity_poly.pdbx_strand_id
1 'polypeptide(L)'
;MSDVIKKATDEAKKIADKTSVNKEMTATEKEEMIKAVAIGAIKFSDLASDPRKDVIFDWDKIMSLDGDSGPYLQYTYARCMSVLNKTKIKEQKNIDEIPENINEDEMMLIKEFYRFEEKIVEAANRFSPSVIAEYVLGIARKYNEFYAKNRIIDQKEEVFRIFLTKTTATIIETGLDLLGIETVEKM
;
A
#
# COMPACT_ATOMS: atom_id res chain seq x y z
N MET A 1 -14.38 5.56 22.06
CA MET A 1 -13.40 6.02 21.05
C MET A 1 -11.96 5.96 21.57
N SER A 2 -11.66 6.58 22.72
CA SER A 2 -10.31 6.56 23.32
C SER A 2 -9.75 5.15 23.51
N ASP A 3 -10.54 4.20 24.01
CA ASP A 3 -10.07 2.83 24.27
C ASP A 3 -9.75 2.04 22.99
N VAL A 4 -10.50 2.30 21.91
CA VAL A 4 -10.27 1.67 20.60
C VAL A 4 -8.95 2.18 20.01
N ILE A 5 -8.72 3.49 20.05
CA ILE A 5 -7.46 4.10 19.57
C ILE A 5 -6.28 3.59 20.38
N LYS A 6 -6.41 3.53 21.72
CA LYS A 6 -5.38 2.99 22.59
C LYS A 6 -5.04 1.55 22.23
N LYS A 7 -6.05 0.69 22.07
CA LYS A 7 -5.84 -0.72 21.68
C LYS A 7 -5.20 -0.85 20.30
N ALA A 8 -5.66 -0.09 19.30
CA ALA A 8 -5.04 -0.08 17.97
C ALA A 8 -3.57 0.37 18.01
N THR A 9 -3.26 1.36 18.85
CA THR A 9 -1.88 1.83 19.07
C THR A 9 -1.02 0.74 19.69
N ASP A 10 -1.56 -0.01 20.66
CA ASP A 10 -0.85 -1.11 21.30
C ASP A 10 -0.62 -2.29 20.34
N GLU A 11 -1.56 -2.60 19.45
CA GLU A 11 -1.36 -3.58 18.38
C GLU A 11 -0.34 -3.08 17.33
N ALA A 12 -0.40 -1.81 16.93
CA ALA A 12 0.55 -1.21 15.99
C ALA A 12 1.98 -1.21 16.55
N LYS A 13 2.17 -1.01 17.85
CA LYS A 13 3.48 -1.18 18.52
C LYS A 13 4.04 -2.59 18.35
N LYS A 14 3.20 -3.62 18.52
CA LYS A 14 3.65 -5.01 18.32
C LYS A 14 4.07 -5.28 16.88
N ILE A 15 3.41 -4.64 15.91
CA ILE A 15 3.82 -4.72 14.50
C ILE A 15 5.19 -4.06 14.33
N ALA A 16 5.34 -2.82 14.81
CA ALA A 16 6.60 -2.08 14.76
C ALA A 16 7.77 -2.87 15.35
N ASP A 17 7.56 -3.51 16.50
CA ASP A 17 8.61 -4.26 17.21
C ASP A 17 9.01 -5.57 16.50
N LYS A 18 8.19 -6.08 15.58
CA LYS A 18 8.50 -7.24 14.75
C LYS A 18 9.28 -6.89 13.49
N THR A 19 9.22 -5.64 13.01
CA THR A 19 9.93 -5.26 11.79
C THR A 19 11.39 -4.87 12.04
N SER A 20 12.28 -5.31 11.17
CA SER A 20 13.73 -5.06 11.28
C SER A 20 14.11 -3.59 11.06
N VAL A 21 13.24 -2.82 10.40
CA VAL A 21 13.44 -1.40 10.06
C VAL A 21 13.40 -0.48 11.29
N ASN A 22 12.77 -0.92 12.37
CA ASN A 22 12.63 -0.20 13.63
C ASN A 22 13.99 0.19 14.26
N LYS A 23 15.07 -0.54 13.96
CA LYS A 23 16.42 -0.22 14.47
C LYS A 23 17.04 1.03 13.85
N GLU A 24 16.53 1.47 12.69
CA GLU A 24 17.06 2.60 11.94
C GLU A 24 16.21 3.87 12.09
N MET A 25 15.10 3.80 12.84
CA MET A 25 14.17 4.90 13.06
C MET A 25 14.48 5.65 14.36
N THR A 26 14.32 6.97 14.33
CA THR A 26 14.28 7.79 15.54
C THR A 26 13.02 7.48 16.35
N ALA A 27 13.02 7.85 17.64
CA ALA A 27 11.86 7.67 18.51
C ALA A 27 10.60 8.37 17.95
N THR A 28 10.78 9.55 17.36
CA THR A 28 9.70 10.34 16.74
C THR A 28 9.16 9.66 15.49
N GLU A 29 10.03 9.24 14.55
CA GLU A 29 9.59 8.52 13.34
C GLU A 29 8.82 7.24 13.71
N LYS A 30 9.26 6.52 14.75
CA LYS A 30 8.59 5.32 15.23
C LYS A 30 7.19 5.63 15.77
N GLU A 31 7.05 6.70 16.56
CA GLU A 31 5.77 7.12 17.11
C GLU A 31 4.77 7.55 16.03
N GLU A 32 5.23 8.31 15.03
CA GLU A 32 4.43 8.72 13.88
C GLU A 32 3.95 7.51 13.07
N MET A 33 4.86 6.57 12.77
CA MET A 33 4.50 5.33 12.08
C MET A 33 3.47 4.52 12.86
N ILE A 34 3.65 4.33 14.17
CA ILE A 34 2.69 3.60 15.02
C ILE A 34 1.30 4.26 14.96
N LYS A 35 1.26 5.59 15.04
CA LYS A 35 0.01 6.35 14.99
C LYS A 35 -0.68 6.20 13.62
N ALA A 36 0.07 6.36 12.54
CA ALA A 36 -0.44 6.20 11.18
C ALA A 36 -1.00 4.79 10.95
N VAL A 37 -0.30 3.76 11.42
CA VAL A 37 -0.74 2.35 11.30
C VAL A 37 -2.00 2.09 12.13
N ALA A 38 -2.06 2.57 13.37
CA ALA A 38 -3.21 2.39 14.25
C ALA A 38 -4.47 3.07 13.70
N ILE A 39 -4.36 4.32 13.24
CA ILE A 39 -5.47 5.07 12.65
C ILE A 39 -5.86 4.47 11.30
N GLY A 40 -4.88 4.11 10.48
CA GLY A 40 -5.10 3.48 9.17
C GLY A 40 -5.88 2.17 9.29
N ALA A 41 -5.54 1.31 10.26
CA ALA A 41 -6.28 0.07 10.53
C ALA A 41 -7.76 0.33 10.84
N ILE A 42 -8.04 1.27 11.75
CA ILE A 42 -9.41 1.61 12.14
C ILE A 42 -10.19 2.17 10.94
N LYS A 43 -9.66 3.19 10.25
CA LYS A 43 -10.33 3.83 9.12
C LYS A 43 -10.57 2.85 7.98
N PHE A 44 -9.57 2.04 7.65
CA PHE A 44 -9.71 1.07 6.58
C PHE A 44 -10.77 0.01 6.90
N SER A 45 -10.84 -0.47 8.14
CA SER A 45 -11.82 -1.50 8.53
C SER A 45 -13.27 -1.10 8.30
N ASP A 46 -13.57 0.19 8.46
CA ASP A 46 -14.88 0.77 8.20
C ASP A 46 -15.07 1.01 6.69
N LEU A 47 -14.12 1.72 6.07
CA LEU A 47 -14.23 2.17 4.68
C LEU A 47 -14.12 1.04 3.64
N ALA A 48 -13.52 -0.09 3.99
CA ALA A 48 -13.41 -1.26 3.09
C ALA A 48 -14.71 -2.07 2.98
N SER A 49 -15.70 -1.81 3.85
CA SER A 49 -17.01 -2.43 3.77
C SER A 49 -17.98 -1.56 2.97
N ASP A 50 -18.90 -2.20 2.22
CA ASP A 50 -19.98 -1.46 1.58
C ASP A 50 -20.81 -0.74 2.66
N PRO A 51 -21.10 0.57 2.54
CA PRO A 51 -21.82 1.32 3.57
C PRO A 51 -23.22 0.78 3.91
N ARG A 52 -23.77 -0.12 3.09
CA ARG A 52 -25.09 -0.75 3.29
C ARG A 52 -25.01 -2.08 4.05
N LYS A 53 -23.82 -2.55 4.39
CA LYS A 53 -23.58 -3.82 5.10
C LYS A 53 -23.10 -3.57 6.52
N ASP A 54 -23.35 -4.54 7.39
CA ASP A 54 -22.80 -4.52 8.74
C ASP A 54 -21.28 -4.72 8.71
N VAL A 55 -20.58 -3.93 9.52
CA VAL A 55 -19.12 -4.05 9.70
C VAL A 55 -18.83 -5.03 10.83
N ILE A 56 -18.15 -6.13 10.51
CA ILE A 56 -17.66 -7.09 11.50
C ILE A 56 -16.25 -6.67 11.92
N PHE A 57 -16.14 -6.19 13.15
CA PHE A 57 -14.87 -5.72 13.70
C PHE A 57 -14.09 -6.89 14.32
N ASP A 58 -12.89 -7.13 13.81
CA ASP A 58 -11.97 -8.18 14.27
C ASP A 58 -10.55 -7.62 14.33
N TRP A 59 -9.93 -7.64 15.51
CA TRP A 59 -8.61 -7.05 15.74
C TRP A 59 -7.50 -7.72 14.93
N ASP A 60 -7.55 -9.05 14.80
CA ASP A 60 -6.53 -9.80 14.07
C ASP A 60 -6.62 -9.50 12.58
N LYS A 61 -7.85 -9.34 12.06
CA LYS A 61 -8.08 -8.98 10.66
C LYS A 61 -7.63 -7.56 10.34
N ILE A 62 -8.03 -6.56 11.12
CA ILE A 62 -7.77 -5.15 10.77
C ILE A 62 -6.31 -4.74 11.00
N MET A 63 -5.57 -5.46 11.83
CA MET A 63 -4.15 -5.22 12.10
C MET A 63 -3.22 -6.11 11.25
N SER A 64 -3.75 -7.00 10.41
CA SER A 64 -2.96 -7.97 9.64
C SER A 64 -2.03 -7.29 8.63
N LEU A 65 -0.83 -7.83 8.41
CA LEU A 65 0.09 -7.43 7.33
C LEU A 65 0.04 -8.34 6.10
N ASP A 66 -0.88 -9.30 6.06
CA ASP A 66 -1.02 -10.30 4.99
C ASP A 66 -2.47 -10.41 4.49
N GLY A 67 -3.35 -9.50 4.91
CA GLY A 67 -4.78 -9.54 4.61
C GLY A 67 -5.38 -8.20 4.21
N ASP A 68 -6.71 -8.14 4.19
CA ASP A 68 -7.49 -7.01 3.66
C ASP A 68 -7.58 -5.90 4.72
N SER A 69 -6.47 -5.20 4.91
CA SER A 69 -6.30 -4.24 6.00
C SER A 69 -5.58 -2.96 5.55
N GLY A 70 -5.71 -1.90 6.36
CA GLY A 70 -4.94 -0.66 6.19
C GLY A 70 -3.43 -0.88 6.36
N PRO A 71 -2.98 -1.57 7.43
CA PRO A 71 -1.57 -1.90 7.63
C PRO A 71 -0.93 -2.68 6.47
N TYR A 72 -1.67 -3.57 5.80
CA TYR A 72 -1.19 -4.27 4.60
C TYR A 72 -0.84 -3.31 3.46
N LEU A 73 -1.71 -2.31 3.21
CA LEU A 73 -1.50 -1.30 2.18
C LEU A 73 -0.32 -0.39 2.53
N GLN A 74 -0.27 0.09 3.77
CA GLN A 74 0.83 0.90 4.31
C GLN A 74 2.18 0.17 4.22
N TYR A 75 2.20 -1.11 4.57
CA TYR A 75 3.39 -1.95 4.46
C TYR A 75 3.81 -2.18 2.99
N THR A 76 2.85 -2.38 2.09
CA THR A 76 3.12 -2.50 0.65
C THR A 76 3.68 -1.20 0.08
N TYR A 77 3.17 -0.04 0.51
CA TYR A 77 3.72 1.27 0.17
C TYR A 77 5.16 1.43 0.68
N ALA A 78 5.41 1.13 1.96
CA ALA A 78 6.76 1.16 2.54
C ALA A 78 7.75 0.25 1.79
N ARG A 79 7.29 -0.94 1.34
CA ARG A 79 8.08 -1.84 0.49
C ARG A 79 8.44 -1.19 -0.85
N CYS A 80 7.50 -0.52 -1.50
CA CYS A 80 7.78 0.24 -2.73
C CYS A 80 8.86 1.30 -2.47
N MET A 81 8.68 2.10 -1.42
CA MET A 81 9.64 3.15 -1.03
C MET A 81 11.03 2.57 -0.72
N SER A 82 11.12 1.41 -0.06
CA SER A 82 12.38 0.72 0.17
C SER A 82 13.12 0.37 -1.13
N VAL A 83 12.40 -0.09 -2.16
CA VAL A 83 12.99 -0.38 -3.48
C VAL A 83 13.46 0.91 -4.16
N LEU A 84 12.61 1.94 -4.18
CA LEU A 84 12.92 3.24 -4.80
C LEU A 84 14.11 3.94 -4.13
N ASN A 85 14.28 3.76 -2.82
CA ASN A 85 15.42 4.30 -2.08
C ASN A 85 16.74 3.55 -2.37
N LYS A 86 16.66 2.26 -2.72
CA LYS A 86 17.83 1.42 -3.01
C LYS A 86 18.36 1.56 -4.44
N THR A 87 17.51 1.89 -5.41
CA THR A 87 17.97 2.07 -6.79
C THR A 87 18.88 3.30 -6.93
N LYS A 88 19.81 3.22 -7.88
CA LYS A 88 20.66 4.34 -8.30
C LYS A 88 19.95 5.26 -9.30
N ILE A 89 18.80 4.85 -9.84
CA ILE A 89 18.01 5.62 -10.79
C ILE A 89 17.17 6.64 -10.01
N LYS A 90 17.61 7.90 -9.96
CA LYS A 90 16.95 8.95 -9.17
C LYS A 90 15.86 9.71 -9.92
N GLU A 91 15.94 9.79 -11.25
CA GLU A 91 14.94 10.44 -12.07
C GLU A 91 14.37 9.45 -13.09
N GLN A 92 13.24 8.85 -12.77
CA GLN A 92 12.42 8.11 -13.73
C GLN A 92 11.11 8.88 -13.91
N LYS A 93 11.03 9.66 -15.00
CA LYS A 93 9.82 10.40 -15.39
C LYS A 93 9.01 9.61 -16.41
N ASN A 94 9.64 9.21 -17.51
CA ASN A 94 9.03 8.43 -18.58
C ASN A 94 9.88 7.19 -18.88
N ILE A 95 9.25 6.13 -19.37
CA ILE A 95 9.95 5.00 -19.97
C ILE A 95 10.22 5.35 -21.42
N ASP A 96 11.49 5.55 -21.78
CA ASP A 96 11.89 5.80 -23.17
C ASP A 96 11.99 4.49 -23.97
N GLU A 97 12.26 3.36 -23.30
CA GLU A 97 12.37 2.04 -23.92
C GLU A 97 11.54 1.01 -23.14
N ILE A 98 10.56 0.41 -23.82
CA ILE A 98 9.77 -0.70 -23.28
C ILE A 98 10.57 -2.00 -23.50
N PRO A 99 10.71 -2.86 -22.48
CA PRO A 99 11.35 -4.16 -22.65
C PRO A 99 10.67 -4.99 -23.75
N GLU A 100 11.47 -5.71 -24.55
CA GLU A 100 10.95 -6.60 -25.60
C GLU A 100 10.02 -7.69 -25.04
N ASN A 101 10.33 -8.17 -23.82
CA ASN A 101 9.55 -9.20 -23.13
C ASN A 101 9.00 -8.62 -21.83
N ILE A 102 7.69 -8.39 -21.79
CA ILE A 102 6.94 -8.07 -20.57
C ILE A 102 6.34 -9.38 -20.06
N ASN A 103 6.64 -9.75 -18.81
CA ASN A 103 6.10 -10.98 -18.24
C ASN A 103 4.64 -10.82 -17.76
N GLU A 104 4.03 -11.92 -17.34
CA GLU A 104 2.63 -11.93 -16.93
C GLU A 104 2.35 -11.04 -15.72
N ASP A 105 3.21 -11.06 -14.69
CA ASP A 105 3.03 -10.27 -13.47
C ASP A 105 3.13 -8.75 -13.78
N GLU A 106 4.11 -8.36 -14.62
CA GLU A 106 4.30 -6.98 -15.09
C GLU A 106 3.09 -6.51 -15.91
N MET A 107 2.61 -7.36 -16.83
CA MET A 107 1.45 -7.05 -17.66
C MET A 107 0.16 -6.92 -16.83
N MET A 108 0.00 -7.73 -15.78
CA MET A 108 -1.14 -7.62 -14.86
C MET A 108 -1.16 -6.28 -14.14
N LEU A 109 -0.02 -5.77 -13.67
CA LEU A 109 0.07 -4.45 -13.04
C LEU A 109 -0.32 -3.34 -14.01
N ILE A 110 0.25 -3.34 -15.21
CA ILE A 110 -0.03 -2.32 -16.24
C ILE A 110 -1.53 -2.25 -16.54
N LYS A 111 -2.18 -3.41 -16.73
CA LYS A 111 -3.62 -3.47 -17.00
C LYS A 111 -4.44 -2.86 -15.87
N GLU A 112 -4.05 -3.06 -14.62
CA GLU A 112 -4.78 -2.47 -13.50
C GLU A 112 -4.56 -0.97 -13.40
N PHE A 113 -3.34 -0.47 -13.65
CA PHE A 113 -3.05 0.97 -13.56
C PHE A 113 -4.01 1.82 -14.41
N TYR A 114 -4.37 1.35 -15.61
CA TYR A 114 -5.34 2.02 -16.50
C TYR A 114 -6.75 2.12 -15.91
N ARG A 115 -7.10 1.30 -14.92
CA ARG A 115 -8.45 1.24 -14.34
C ARG A 115 -8.62 2.18 -13.15
N PHE A 116 -7.56 2.86 -12.71
CA PHE A 116 -7.65 3.68 -11.50
C PHE A 116 -8.66 4.80 -11.62
N GLU A 117 -8.64 5.54 -12.73
CA GLU A 117 -9.58 6.63 -13.00
C GLU A 117 -11.03 6.11 -13.03
N GLU A 118 -11.27 4.99 -13.73
CA GLU A 118 -12.57 4.33 -13.78
C GLU A 118 -13.07 4.00 -12.37
N LYS A 119 -12.20 3.51 -11.48
CA LYS A 119 -12.56 3.16 -10.10
C LYS A 119 -12.84 4.37 -9.23
N ILE A 120 -12.18 5.50 -9.46
CA ILE A 120 -12.51 6.77 -8.80
C ILE A 120 -13.90 7.24 -9.20
N VAL A 121 -14.21 7.23 -10.51
CA VAL A 121 -15.53 7.59 -11.02
C VAL A 121 -16.61 6.64 -10.50
N GLU A 122 -16.33 5.34 -10.46
CA GLU A 122 -17.24 4.33 -9.90
C GLU A 122 -17.53 4.58 -8.42
N ALA A 123 -16.50 4.83 -7.61
CA ALA A 123 -16.64 5.13 -6.18
C ALA A 123 -17.52 6.36 -5.93
N ALA A 124 -17.31 7.42 -6.71
CA ALA A 124 -18.10 8.65 -6.64
C ALA A 124 -19.58 8.41 -7.01
N ASN A 125 -19.83 7.74 -8.13
CA ASN A 125 -21.19 7.43 -8.58
C ASN A 125 -21.96 6.53 -7.61
N ARG A 126 -21.26 5.61 -6.95
CA ARG A 126 -21.83 4.68 -5.96
C ARG A 126 -21.92 5.26 -4.55
N PHE A 127 -21.30 6.41 -4.28
CA PHE A 127 -21.07 6.95 -2.94
C PHE A 127 -20.45 5.90 -2.00
N SER A 128 -19.49 5.13 -2.50
CA SER A 128 -18.91 3.99 -1.76
C SER A 128 -17.38 4.02 -1.77
N PRO A 129 -16.72 4.35 -0.64
CA PRO A 129 -15.26 4.31 -0.54
C PRO A 129 -14.69 2.88 -0.65
N SER A 130 -15.51 1.85 -0.39
CA SER A 130 -15.11 0.45 -0.51
C SER A 130 -14.58 0.09 -1.90
N VAL A 131 -15.05 0.78 -2.94
CA VAL A 131 -14.57 0.58 -4.31
C VAL A 131 -13.09 0.94 -4.43
N ILE A 132 -12.66 2.04 -3.80
CA ILE A 132 -11.24 2.44 -3.76
C ILE A 132 -10.45 1.45 -2.92
N ALA A 133 -10.95 1.10 -1.74
CA ALA A 133 -10.30 0.17 -0.82
C ALA A 133 -10.04 -1.21 -1.47
N GLU A 134 -11.05 -1.78 -2.12
CA GLU A 134 -10.94 -3.05 -2.86
C GLU A 134 -9.94 -2.94 -4.02
N TYR A 135 -9.96 -1.83 -4.75
CA TYR A 135 -9.06 -1.60 -5.87
C TYR A 135 -7.60 -1.52 -5.44
N VAL A 136 -7.27 -0.68 -4.44
CA VAL A 136 -5.88 -0.57 -3.96
C VAL A 136 -5.37 -1.84 -3.30
N LEU A 137 -6.23 -2.63 -2.65
CA LEU A 137 -5.89 -3.98 -2.20
C LEU A 137 -5.52 -4.90 -3.36
N GLY A 138 -6.29 -4.83 -4.46
CA GLY A 138 -6.00 -5.56 -5.69
C GLY A 138 -4.63 -5.20 -6.28
N ILE A 139 -4.32 -3.91 -6.34
CA ILE A 139 -3.00 -3.40 -6.78
C ILE A 139 -1.89 -3.91 -5.87
N ALA A 140 -2.04 -3.76 -4.55
CA ALA A 140 -1.04 -4.18 -3.58
C ALA A 140 -0.73 -5.68 -3.66
N ARG A 141 -1.75 -6.54 -3.81
CA ARG A 141 -1.57 -7.98 -3.98
C ARG A 141 -0.78 -8.32 -5.24
N LYS A 142 -1.17 -7.75 -6.39
CA LYS A 142 -0.47 -7.95 -7.68
C LYS A 142 0.97 -7.47 -7.62
N TYR A 143 1.22 -6.33 -6.98
CA TYR A 143 2.56 -5.82 -6.80
C TYR A 143 3.41 -6.74 -5.92
N ASN A 144 2.85 -7.25 -4.82
CA ASN A 144 3.58 -8.15 -3.93
C ASN A 144 3.91 -9.48 -4.60
N GLU A 145 3.02 -10.00 -5.45
CA GLU A 145 3.29 -11.16 -6.29
C GLU A 145 4.40 -10.88 -7.32
N PHE A 146 4.31 -9.75 -8.04
CA PHE A 146 5.37 -9.28 -8.94
C PHE A 146 6.72 -9.16 -8.23
N TYR A 147 6.76 -8.50 -7.08
CA TYR A 147 7.96 -8.27 -6.28
C TYR A 147 8.59 -9.59 -5.78
N ALA A 148 7.76 -10.58 -5.42
CA ALA A 148 8.24 -11.88 -4.94
C ALA A 148 8.89 -12.71 -6.05
N LYS A 149 8.38 -12.63 -7.29
CA LYS A 149 8.84 -13.43 -8.42
C LYS A 149 9.92 -12.75 -9.27
N ASN A 150 9.97 -11.42 -9.25
CA ASN A 150 10.79 -10.64 -10.18
C ASN A 150 11.77 -9.75 -9.42
N ARG A 151 13.07 -9.97 -9.63
CA ARG A 151 14.10 -9.06 -9.12
C ARG A 151 14.00 -7.71 -9.84
N ILE A 152 13.98 -6.62 -9.09
CA ILE A 152 13.82 -5.27 -9.65
C ILE A 152 15.19 -4.62 -9.94
N ILE A 153 16.08 -4.58 -8.95
CA ILE A 153 17.37 -3.88 -9.01
C ILE A 153 18.47 -4.78 -9.58
N ASP A 154 19.42 -4.19 -10.30
CA ASP A 154 20.55 -4.82 -11.00
C ASP A 154 20.08 -5.77 -12.12
N GLN A 155 19.02 -5.40 -12.83
CA GLN A 155 18.47 -6.16 -13.96
C GLN A 155 18.42 -5.30 -15.22
N LYS A 156 18.35 -5.93 -16.39
CA LYS A 156 18.22 -5.22 -17.67
C LYS A 156 16.94 -4.37 -17.71
N GLU A 157 15.87 -4.88 -17.09
CA GLU A 157 14.55 -4.26 -17.02
C GLU A 157 14.38 -3.32 -15.81
N GLU A 158 15.46 -3.00 -15.08
CA GLU A 158 15.37 -2.23 -13.82
C GLU A 158 14.60 -0.91 -14.00
N VAL A 159 14.91 -0.15 -15.06
CA VAL A 159 14.24 1.13 -15.38
C VAL A 159 12.71 0.95 -15.48
N PHE A 160 12.28 -0.10 -16.19
CA PHE A 160 10.87 -0.43 -16.37
C PHE A 160 10.22 -0.89 -15.06
N ARG A 161 10.87 -1.78 -14.32
CA ARG A 161 10.35 -2.31 -13.06
C ARG A 161 10.28 -1.23 -11.97
N ILE A 162 11.21 -0.29 -11.96
CA ILE A 162 11.17 0.89 -11.08
C ILE A 162 9.99 1.80 -11.45
N PHE A 163 9.67 1.96 -12.73
CA PHE A 163 8.45 2.66 -13.14
C PHE A 163 7.18 1.96 -12.63
N LEU A 164 7.09 0.63 -12.72
CA LEU A 164 5.96 -0.12 -12.18
C LEU A 164 5.85 0.04 -10.65
N THR A 165 6.97 -0.05 -9.93
CA THR A 165 7.02 0.19 -8.48
C THR A 165 6.58 1.59 -8.12
N LYS A 166 7.08 2.61 -8.81
CA LYS A 166 6.71 4.02 -8.56
C LYS A 166 5.23 4.26 -8.83
N THR A 167 4.70 3.74 -9.94
CA THR A 167 3.28 3.87 -10.29
C THR A 167 2.40 3.18 -9.26
N THR A 168 2.79 1.99 -8.80
CA THR A 168 2.11 1.29 -7.70
C THR A 168 2.09 2.14 -6.44
N ALA A 169 3.24 2.69 -6.02
CA ALA A 169 3.33 3.53 -4.83
C ALA A 169 2.40 4.74 -4.93
N THR A 170 2.40 5.45 -6.06
CA THR A 170 1.54 6.61 -6.30
C THR A 170 0.05 6.25 -6.25
N ILE A 171 -0.36 5.11 -6.84
CA ILE A 171 -1.76 4.66 -6.79
C ILE A 171 -2.18 4.32 -5.36
N ILE A 172 -1.33 3.61 -4.60
CA ILE A 172 -1.62 3.26 -3.20
C ILE A 172 -1.70 4.53 -2.35
N GLU A 173 -0.73 5.45 -2.48
CA GLU A 173 -0.72 6.73 -1.77
C GLU A 173 -1.98 7.55 -2.07
N THR A 174 -2.31 7.74 -3.35
CA THR A 174 -3.50 8.49 -3.76
C THR A 174 -4.78 7.82 -3.27
N GLY A 175 -4.88 6.50 -3.37
CA GLY A 175 -6.06 5.79 -2.89
C GLY A 175 -6.21 5.80 -1.38
N LEU A 176 -5.10 5.74 -0.63
CA LEU A 176 -5.12 5.91 0.83
C LEU A 176 -5.48 7.35 1.22
N ASP A 177 -4.97 8.36 0.52
CA ASP A 177 -5.33 9.77 0.73
C ASP A 177 -6.84 10.02 0.48
N LEU A 178 -7.41 9.44 -0.57
CA LEU A 178 -8.86 9.46 -0.82
C LEU A 178 -9.68 8.82 0.31
N LEU A 179 -9.10 7.86 1.04
CA LEU A 179 -9.68 7.24 2.24
C LEU A 179 -9.30 8.00 3.53
N GLY A 180 -8.49 9.05 3.42
CA GLY A 180 -7.93 9.84 4.51
C GLY A 180 -6.98 9.03 5.42
N ILE A 181 -6.27 8.05 4.87
CA ILE A 181 -5.32 7.20 5.58
C ILE A 181 -3.91 7.67 5.23
N GLU A 182 -3.11 7.99 6.24
CA GLU A 182 -1.72 8.38 6.05
C GLU A 182 -0.85 7.19 5.62
N THR A 183 0.09 7.42 4.71
CA THR A 183 1.12 6.45 4.32
C THR A 183 2.32 6.47 5.25
N VAL A 184 3.11 5.39 5.24
CA VAL A 184 4.37 5.29 5.98
C VAL A 184 5.49 4.85 5.03
N GLU A 185 6.56 5.62 4.92
CA GLU A 185 7.66 5.30 3.98
C GLU A 185 8.57 4.17 4.48
N LYS A 186 8.59 3.95 5.80
CA LYS A 186 9.38 2.93 6.48
C LYS A 186 8.46 2.16 7.42
N MET A 187 8.46 0.84 7.28
CA MET A 187 7.67 -0.05 8.14
C MET A 187 8.32 -1.40 8.30
#